data_AF-A0A2Z5FTD7-F1
#
_entry.id   AF-A0A2Z5FTD7-F1
#
_cell.length_a   1.000
_cell.length_b   1.000
_cell.length_c   1.000
_cell.angle_alpha   90.00
_cell.angle_beta   90.00
_cell.angle_gamma   90.00
#
_symmetry.space_group_name_H-M   'P 1'
#
loop_
_entity.id
_entity.type
_entity.pdbx_description
1 polymer ?
#
loop_
_entity_poly.entity_id
_entity_poly.type
_entity_poly.pdbx_seq_one_letter_code
_entity_poly.pdbx_strand_id
1 'polypeptide(L)'
;MVPLFLKRTNCEGEIDLSNATIENNLELQGAKLAAEGVALSLDGAMIKGDLSCDKDFVCLGEITLIRAHIEGSAEFSGAKLMGNEDALTLDKATIGGNLLLNGKLKCAGRIRMPNCHIEGDLNFIGADVRAVLCYNMDLSGDLMWLGIQKKPETNLDLRRARVKTLRDDEGSWPADGEMHLDNFVYDDLILHNNPTQEDVDVGRVSQSLPLDADRRIAWLKLQSVKNRLSPQPWVQLSKFFESTNNKTAAKHALYEFRSLQASEKWWLKRRAMTAFAWLEEAPTRIVRFIIPTLLIGWLIFTGASPDLSGAMITTARDKDGQPLAGTALARYPRFQPLIYTLENAVPLVKLGIDDKWTPDPSHVGKSWFPKYTWLNWLGWFNSYSFLTASRWLVILLGWFYAAVLSAALTSRFKP
;
A
#
# COMPACT_ATOMS: atom_id res chain seq x y z
N MET A 1 16.50 -9.35 -50.09
CA MET A 1 15.09 -9.07 -49.73
C MET A 1 15.06 -7.64 -49.23
N VAL A 2 14.21 -6.80 -49.82
CA VAL A 2 14.23 -5.33 -49.68
C VAL A 2 13.10 -4.92 -48.73
N PRO A 3 13.27 -3.86 -47.90
CA PRO A 3 12.17 -3.30 -47.12
C PRO A 3 10.99 -2.86 -47.98
N LEU A 4 9.78 -2.90 -47.41
CA LEU A 4 8.61 -2.25 -47.99
C LEU A 4 8.57 -0.80 -47.53
N PHE A 5 8.83 0.13 -48.45
CA PHE A 5 8.80 1.56 -48.18
C PHE A 5 7.47 2.18 -48.62
N LEU A 6 6.73 2.73 -47.65
CA LEU A 6 5.56 3.59 -47.84
C LEU A 6 5.83 4.99 -47.25
N LYS A 7 7.09 5.42 -47.30
CA LYS A 7 7.55 6.70 -46.75
C LYS A 7 6.86 7.88 -47.43
N ARG A 8 6.36 8.81 -46.62
CA ARG A 8 5.70 10.05 -47.09
C ARG A 8 4.54 9.79 -48.06
N THR A 9 3.95 8.61 -48.02
CA THR A 9 2.75 8.26 -48.78
C THR A 9 1.55 9.02 -48.23
N ASN A 10 0.65 9.47 -49.10
CA ASN A 10 -0.68 9.94 -48.71
C ASN A 10 -1.71 8.92 -49.20
N CYS A 11 -2.55 8.39 -48.32
CA CYS A 11 -3.59 7.43 -48.66
C CYS A 11 -4.92 7.85 -48.04
N GLU A 12 -5.92 8.02 -48.89
CA GLU A 12 -7.32 8.22 -48.52
C GLU A 12 -8.05 6.90 -48.77
N GLY A 13 -8.18 6.09 -47.71
CA GLY A 13 -8.64 4.71 -47.75
C GLY A 13 -7.81 3.81 -46.85
N GLU A 14 -8.15 2.53 -46.87
CA GLU A 14 -7.45 1.49 -46.11
C GLU A 14 -6.24 0.97 -46.90
N ILE A 15 -5.09 0.88 -46.22
CA ILE A 15 -3.97 0.04 -46.66
C ILE A 15 -4.09 -1.31 -45.94
N ASP A 16 -4.56 -2.33 -46.67
CA ASP A 16 -4.68 -3.69 -46.14
C ASP A 16 -3.43 -4.53 -46.47
N LEU A 17 -2.67 -4.87 -45.44
CA LEU A 17 -1.52 -5.77 -45.46
C LEU A 17 -1.76 -6.98 -44.54
N SER A 18 -3.02 -7.34 -44.31
CA SER A 18 -3.40 -8.48 -43.47
C SER A 18 -2.80 -9.78 -43.99
N ASN A 19 -2.23 -10.59 -43.10
CA ASN A 19 -1.55 -11.86 -43.41
C ASN A 19 -0.37 -11.72 -44.39
N ALA A 20 0.09 -10.50 -44.68
CA ALA A 20 1.27 -10.29 -45.52
C ALA A 20 2.54 -10.77 -44.79
N THR A 21 3.50 -11.30 -45.55
CA THR A 21 4.85 -11.55 -45.06
C THR A 21 5.79 -10.49 -45.63
N ILE A 22 6.35 -9.66 -44.75
CA ILE A 22 7.34 -8.65 -45.07
C ILE A 22 8.68 -9.17 -44.56
N GLU A 23 9.52 -9.63 -45.50
CA GLU A 23 10.81 -10.29 -45.24
C GLU A 23 11.90 -9.37 -44.63
N ASN A 24 11.58 -8.09 -44.43
CA ASN A 24 12.46 -7.07 -43.86
C ASN A 24 11.59 -5.99 -43.19
N ASN A 25 12.05 -4.74 -43.12
CA ASN A 25 11.33 -3.65 -42.48
C ASN A 25 10.09 -3.21 -43.29
N LEU A 26 9.08 -2.72 -42.56
CA LEU A 26 7.97 -1.94 -43.09
C LEU A 26 8.12 -0.48 -42.64
N GLU A 27 8.37 0.42 -43.59
CA GLU A 27 8.73 1.81 -43.31
C GLU A 27 7.65 2.78 -43.83
N LEU A 28 6.85 3.34 -42.91
CA LEU A 28 5.80 4.32 -43.15
C LEU A 28 6.16 5.73 -42.68
N GLN A 29 7.45 6.03 -42.53
CA GLN A 29 7.91 7.31 -41.99
C GLN A 29 7.35 8.51 -42.76
N GLY A 30 6.73 9.44 -42.03
CA GLY A 30 6.08 10.63 -42.58
C GLY A 30 4.86 10.37 -43.46
N ALA A 31 4.34 9.13 -43.51
CA ALA A 31 3.11 8.83 -44.21
C ALA A 31 1.89 9.50 -43.55
N LYS A 32 0.88 9.79 -44.37
CA LYS A 32 -0.41 10.36 -43.97
C LYS A 32 -1.48 9.40 -44.44
N LEU A 33 -2.11 8.71 -43.50
CA LEU A 33 -3.17 7.75 -43.77
C LEU A 33 -4.48 8.30 -43.23
N ALA A 34 -5.57 8.16 -43.98
CA ALA A 34 -6.88 8.63 -43.57
C ALA A 34 -7.97 7.67 -44.04
N ALA A 35 -8.82 7.22 -43.12
CA ALA A 35 -9.99 6.40 -43.40
C ALA A 35 -11.06 6.64 -42.31
N GLU A 36 -12.35 6.45 -42.64
CA GLU A 36 -13.42 6.55 -41.63
C GLU A 36 -13.33 5.43 -40.56
N GLY A 37 -12.66 4.31 -40.89
CA GLY A 37 -12.39 3.18 -40.00
C GLY A 37 -10.90 2.86 -39.94
N VAL A 38 -10.55 1.64 -40.35
CA VAL A 38 -9.15 1.18 -40.41
C VAL A 38 -8.43 1.86 -41.57
N ALA A 39 -7.33 2.54 -41.29
CA ALA A 39 -6.47 3.17 -42.29
C ALA A 39 -5.25 2.30 -42.64
N LEU A 40 -4.81 1.45 -41.70
CA LEU A 40 -3.74 0.47 -41.91
C LEU A 40 -4.10 -0.82 -41.17
N SER A 41 -4.36 -1.88 -41.93
CA SER A 41 -4.51 -3.22 -41.38
C SER A 41 -3.22 -4.02 -41.56
N LEU A 42 -2.64 -4.48 -40.46
CA LEU A 42 -1.53 -5.42 -40.38
C LEU A 42 -1.95 -6.69 -39.65
N ASP A 43 -3.24 -7.00 -39.64
CA ASP A 43 -3.79 -8.13 -38.91
C ASP A 43 -3.18 -9.46 -39.40
N GLY A 44 -2.58 -10.22 -38.48
CA GLY A 44 -1.88 -11.47 -38.80
C GLY A 44 -0.64 -11.31 -39.69
N ALA A 45 -0.17 -10.08 -39.94
CA ALA A 45 1.03 -9.84 -40.73
C ALA A 45 2.28 -10.37 -40.01
N MET A 46 3.25 -10.83 -40.80
CA MET A 46 4.58 -11.27 -40.36
C MET A 46 5.61 -10.27 -40.88
N ILE A 47 6.24 -9.51 -40.00
CA ILE A 47 7.29 -8.54 -40.33
C ILE A 47 8.59 -9.03 -39.71
N LYS A 48 9.54 -9.48 -40.54
CA LYS A 48 10.83 -10.01 -40.06
C LYS A 48 11.81 -8.93 -39.59
N GLY A 49 11.56 -7.68 -39.98
CA GLY A 49 12.31 -6.52 -39.53
C GLY A 49 11.51 -5.64 -38.58
N ASP A 50 11.77 -4.34 -38.65
CA ASP A 50 11.09 -3.33 -37.86
C ASP A 50 9.84 -2.77 -38.56
N LEU A 51 8.87 -2.32 -37.75
CA LEU A 51 7.78 -1.46 -38.18
C LEU A 51 8.08 -0.01 -37.78
N SER A 52 8.23 0.88 -38.77
CA SER A 52 8.55 2.29 -38.53
C SER A 52 7.42 3.22 -38.95
N CYS A 53 6.72 3.77 -37.97
CA CYS A 53 5.64 4.74 -38.08
C CYS A 53 5.98 6.06 -37.35
N ASP A 54 7.22 6.54 -37.53
CA ASP A 54 7.79 7.75 -36.92
C ASP A 54 7.96 8.91 -37.92
N LYS A 55 8.64 9.99 -37.50
CA LYS A 55 9.04 11.14 -38.33
C LYS A 55 7.84 11.78 -39.06
N ASP A 56 6.97 12.44 -38.31
CA ASP A 56 5.77 13.13 -38.82
C ASP A 56 4.69 12.20 -39.40
N PHE A 57 4.69 10.92 -39.02
CA PHE A 57 3.61 10.00 -39.37
C PHE A 57 2.26 10.46 -38.78
N VAL A 58 1.22 10.46 -39.61
CA VAL A 58 -0.14 10.85 -39.22
C VAL A 58 -1.13 9.79 -39.69
N CYS A 59 -1.96 9.32 -38.78
CA CYS A 59 -3.06 8.41 -39.09
C CYS A 59 -4.38 9.00 -38.58
N LEU A 60 -5.27 9.33 -39.51
CA LEU A 60 -6.65 9.78 -39.28
C LEU A 60 -7.60 8.59 -39.49
N GLY A 61 -7.43 7.57 -38.66
CA GLY A 61 -8.11 6.28 -38.72
C GLY A 61 -7.44 5.33 -37.72
N GLU A 62 -7.93 4.10 -37.64
CA GLU A 62 -7.35 3.06 -36.78
C GLU A 62 -6.19 2.34 -37.48
N ILE A 63 -5.16 1.98 -36.70
CA ILE A 63 -4.12 1.05 -37.12
C ILE A 63 -4.32 -0.26 -36.35
N THR A 64 -4.51 -1.36 -37.07
CA THR A 64 -4.71 -2.68 -36.47
C THR A 64 -3.52 -3.60 -36.74
N LEU A 65 -3.08 -4.31 -35.72
CA LEU A 65 -1.98 -5.28 -35.73
C LEU A 65 -2.41 -6.55 -34.98
N ILE A 66 -3.68 -6.94 -35.12
CA ILE A 66 -4.25 -8.03 -34.33
C ILE A 66 -3.56 -9.34 -34.73
N ARG A 67 -2.95 -10.02 -33.75
CA ARG A 67 -2.12 -11.23 -33.99
C ARG A 67 -0.96 -11.02 -34.96
N ALA A 68 -0.50 -9.79 -35.18
CA ALA A 68 0.69 -9.53 -35.97
C ALA A 68 1.94 -10.03 -35.24
N HIS A 69 2.93 -10.47 -35.99
CA HIS A 69 4.24 -10.85 -35.47
C HIS A 69 5.30 -9.95 -36.09
N ILE A 70 6.00 -9.19 -35.25
CA ILE A 70 7.10 -8.32 -35.63
C ILE A 70 8.35 -8.89 -34.94
N GLU A 71 9.29 -9.44 -35.71
CA GLU A 71 10.54 -9.98 -35.14
C GLU A 71 11.43 -8.85 -34.59
N GLY A 72 11.36 -7.65 -35.18
CA GLY A 72 12.03 -6.44 -34.72
C GLY A 72 11.20 -5.58 -33.77
N SER A 73 11.49 -4.28 -33.78
CA SER A 73 10.79 -3.26 -32.98
C SER A 73 9.63 -2.61 -33.75
N ALA A 74 8.67 -2.06 -33.02
CA ALA A 74 7.62 -1.21 -33.55
C ALA A 74 7.74 0.21 -33.00
N GLU A 75 7.82 1.19 -33.89
CA GLU A 75 8.16 2.57 -33.55
C GLU A 75 7.05 3.53 -34.00
N PHE A 76 6.50 4.28 -33.05
CA PHE A 76 5.43 5.28 -33.22
C PHE A 76 5.79 6.62 -32.57
N SER A 77 7.04 6.83 -32.18
CA SER A 77 7.47 8.06 -31.50
C SER A 77 7.21 9.30 -32.36
N GLY A 78 6.60 10.31 -31.74
CA GLY A 78 6.20 11.56 -32.40
C GLY A 78 5.03 11.43 -33.39
N ALA A 79 4.41 10.26 -33.53
CA ALA A 79 3.26 10.08 -34.41
C ALA A 79 2.01 10.84 -33.94
N LYS A 80 1.10 11.11 -34.87
CA LYS A 80 -0.25 11.61 -34.59
C LYS A 80 -1.27 10.54 -34.95
N LEU A 81 -1.78 9.85 -33.94
CA LEU A 81 -2.76 8.77 -34.06
C LEU A 81 -4.13 9.32 -33.65
N MET A 82 -4.97 9.65 -34.64
CA MET A 82 -6.20 10.41 -34.46
C MET A 82 -7.46 9.58 -34.73
N GLY A 83 -7.39 8.25 -34.59
CA GLY A 83 -8.57 7.39 -34.57
C GLY A 83 -9.54 7.79 -33.45
N ASN A 84 -10.85 7.77 -33.73
CA ASN A 84 -11.87 8.30 -32.83
C ASN A 84 -12.08 7.46 -31.56
N GLU A 85 -12.22 6.14 -31.72
CA GLU A 85 -12.37 5.20 -30.60
C GLU A 85 -11.03 4.57 -30.25
N ASP A 86 -10.55 3.70 -31.12
CA ASP A 86 -9.24 3.07 -31.06
C ASP A 86 -8.34 3.71 -32.14
N ALA A 87 -7.12 4.05 -31.75
CA ALA A 87 -6.13 4.62 -32.67
C ALA A 87 -5.03 3.62 -33.01
N LEU A 88 -4.74 2.69 -32.10
CA LEU A 88 -3.75 1.63 -32.29
C LEU A 88 -4.20 0.36 -31.55
N THR A 89 -4.40 -0.72 -32.29
CA THR A 89 -4.86 -2.01 -31.79
C THR A 89 -3.81 -3.08 -32.04
N LEU A 90 -3.19 -3.56 -30.96
CA LEU A 90 -2.12 -4.57 -30.91
C LEU A 90 -2.58 -5.85 -30.20
N ASP A 91 -3.90 -6.11 -30.18
CA ASP A 91 -4.49 -7.26 -29.50
C ASP A 91 -3.81 -8.57 -29.95
N LYS A 92 -3.20 -9.30 -29.00
CA LYS A 92 -2.45 -10.55 -29.25
C LYS A 92 -1.25 -10.42 -30.22
N ALA A 93 -0.72 -9.22 -30.43
CA ALA A 93 0.50 -9.06 -31.21
C ALA A 93 1.72 -9.66 -30.49
N THR A 94 2.77 -9.97 -31.23
CA THR A 94 4.08 -10.33 -30.70
C THR A 94 5.12 -9.40 -31.29
N ILE A 95 5.93 -8.77 -30.43
CA ILE A 95 7.01 -7.86 -30.81
C ILE A 95 8.31 -8.39 -30.19
N GLY A 96 9.26 -8.80 -31.03
CA GLY A 96 10.57 -9.33 -30.60
C GLY A 96 11.53 -8.24 -30.12
N GLY A 97 11.30 -6.99 -30.53
CA GLY A 97 12.03 -5.82 -30.06
C GLY A 97 11.23 -4.95 -29.09
N ASN A 98 11.44 -3.65 -29.18
CA ASN A 98 10.77 -2.65 -28.35
C ASN A 98 9.48 -2.15 -29.01
N LEU A 99 8.52 -1.71 -28.21
CA LEU A 99 7.39 -0.88 -28.65
C LEU A 99 7.61 0.54 -28.15
N LEU A 100 7.91 1.45 -29.08
CA LEU A 100 8.35 2.81 -28.78
C LEU A 100 7.25 3.83 -29.13
N LEU A 101 6.76 4.53 -28.10
CA LEU A 101 5.64 5.48 -28.15
C LEU A 101 6.05 6.80 -27.47
N ASN A 102 7.27 7.27 -27.78
CA ASN A 102 7.92 8.40 -27.13
C ASN A 102 7.63 9.75 -27.82
N GLY A 103 8.17 10.82 -27.22
CA GLY A 103 8.58 12.04 -27.91
C GLY A 103 7.44 12.72 -28.67
N LYS A 104 6.47 13.31 -27.94
CA LYS A 104 5.34 14.06 -28.51
C LYS A 104 4.34 13.24 -29.33
N LEU A 105 4.29 11.91 -29.13
CA LEU A 105 3.15 11.11 -29.57
C LEU A 105 1.85 11.81 -29.15
N LYS A 106 0.93 11.99 -30.09
CA LYS A 106 -0.44 12.45 -29.82
C LYS A 106 -1.42 11.36 -30.23
N CYS A 107 -2.09 10.79 -29.25
CA CYS A 107 -3.07 9.73 -29.45
C CYS A 107 -4.43 10.17 -28.92
N ALA A 108 -5.37 10.45 -29.83
CA ALA A 108 -6.72 10.87 -29.46
C ALA A 108 -7.60 9.67 -29.06
N GLY A 109 -7.44 8.54 -29.75
CA GLY A 109 -8.10 7.27 -29.42
C GLY A 109 -7.37 6.48 -28.34
N ARG A 110 -7.91 5.30 -28.03
CA ARG A 110 -7.27 4.34 -27.11
C ARG A 110 -6.15 3.60 -27.83
N ILE A 111 -5.13 3.21 -27.06
CA ILE A 111 -4.12 2.24 -27.47
C ILE A 111 -4.45 0.94 -26.75
N ARG A 112 -4.66 -0.13 -27.51
CA ARG A 112 -5.03 -1.45 -26.99
C ARG A 112 -3.94 -2.45 -27.28
N MET A 113 -3.51 -3.21 -26.28
CA MET A 113 -2.57 -4.31 -26.45
C MET A 113 -2.85 -5.51 -25.52
N PRO A 114 -4.13 -5.93 -25.34
CA PRO A 114 -4.45 -7.05 -24.50
C PRO A 114 -3.84 -8.36 -25.03
N ASN A 115 -3.25 -9.14 -24.14
CA ASN A 115 -2.53 -10.37 -24.46
C ASN A 115 -1.37 -10.18 -25.46
N CYS A 116 -0.85 -8.96 -25.61
CA CYS A 116 0.35 -8.70 -26.40
C CYS A 116 1.56 -9.29 -25.67
N HIS A 117 2.51 -9.83 -26.44
CA HIS A 117 3.82 -10.24 -25.95
C HIS A 117 4.89 -9.32 -26.53
N ILE A 118 5.69 -8.72 -25.65
CA ILE A 118 6.79 -7.83 -26.04
C ILE A 118 8.06 -8.34 -25.35
N GLU A 119 9.06 -8.74 -26.14
CA GLU A 119 10.32 -9.24 -25.62
C GLU A 119 11.24 -8.12 -25.11
N GLY A 120 11.20 -6.94 -25.77
CA GLY A 120 11.92 -5.75 -25.35
C GLY A 120 11.14 -4.88 -24.37
N ASP A 121 11.36 -3.57 -24.47
CA ASP A 121 10.76 -2.54 -23.62
C ASP A 121 9.48 -1.95 -24.25
N LEU A 122 8.58 -1.46 -23.39
CA LEU A 122 7.40 -0.68 -23.77
C LEU A 122 7.55 0.75 -23.25
N ASN A 123 7.76 1.70 -24.17
CA ASN A 123 8.17 3.04 -23.81
C ASN A 123 7.11 4.09 -24.12
N PHE A 124 6.60 4.75 -23.09
CA PHE A 124 5.82 5.97 -23.17
C PHE A 124 6.57 7.09 -22.44
N ILE A 125 7.36 7.88 -23.19
CA ILE A 125 8.07 9.04 -22.66
C ILE A 125 7.53 10.31 -23.32
N GLY A 126 6.83 11.16 -22.56
CA GLY A 126 6.33 12.45 -23.06
C GLY A 126 5.05 12.38 -23.91
N ALA A 127 4.37 11.23 -23.89
CA ALA A 127 3.21 10.98 -24.74
C ALA A 127 1.93 11.68 -24.24
N ASP A 128 1.10 12.15 -25.17
CA ASP A 128 -0.29 12.54 -24.93
C ASP A 128 -1.20 11.38 -25.35
N VAL A 129 -1.71 10.65 -24.35
CA VAL A 129 -2.54 9.45 -24.54
C VAL A 129 -3.85 9.56 -23.75
N ARG A 130 -4.94 9.13 -24.39
CA ARG A 130 -6.25 9.05 -23.75
C ARG A 130 -6.40 7.79 -22.89
N ALA A 131 -6.06 6.61 -23.41
CA ALA A 131 -6.12 5.38 -22.65
C ALA A 131 -5.13 4.36 -23.19
N VAL A 132 -4.49 3.61 -22.30
CA VAL A 132 -3.56 2.54 -22.64
C VAL A 132 -4.01 1.26 -21.92
N LEU A 133 -4.46 0.28 -22.72
CA LEU A 133 -5.09 -0.94 -22.23
C LEU A 133 -4.16 -2.15 -22.45
N CYS A 134 -3.41 -2.52 -21.42
CA CYS A 134 -2.41 -3.60 -21.43
C CYS A 134 -2.91 -4.87 -20.72
N TYR A 135 -4.21 -5.14 -20.77
CA TYR A 135 -4.81 -6.28 -20.05
C TYR A 135 -4.15 -7.62 -20.42
N ASN A 136 -3.63 -8.34 -19.43
CA ASN A 136 -2.98 -9.65 -19.62
C ASN A 136 -1.77 -9.59 -20.59
N MET A 137 -1.13 -8.43 -20.75
CA MET A 137 0.11 -8.26 -21.51
C MET A 137 1.27 -8.97 -20.80
N ASP A 138 2.20 -9.54 -21.57
CA ASP A 138 3.45 -10.10 -21.08
C ASP A 138 4.62 -9.32 -21.67
N LEU A 139 5.32 -8.57 -20.82
CA LEU A 139 6.45 -7.73 -21.19
C LEU A 139 7.71 -8.24 -20.48
N SER A 140 8.68 -8.68 -21.27
CA SER A 140 9.94 -9.22 -20.75
C SER A 140 10.93 -8.12 -20.34
N GLY A 141 10.78 -6.91 -20.88
CA GLY A 141 11.57 -5.72 -20.53
C GLY A 141 10.87 -4.74 -19.61
N ASP A 142 11.29 -3.49 -19.70
CA ASP A 142 10.85 -2.40 -18.85
C ASP A 142 9.60 -1.73 -19.45
N LEU A 143 8.60 -1.45 -18.61
CA LEU A 143 7.52 -0.53 -18.93
C LEU A 143 7.93 0.87 -18.46
N MET A 144 8.14 1.78 -19.39
CA MET A 144 8.45 3.18 -19.10
C MET A 144 7.18 4.03 -19.27
N TRP A 145 6.73 4.64 -18.17
CA TRP A 145 5.56 5.52 -18.11
C TRP A 145 5.98 6.87 -17.54
N LEU A 146 6.62 7.68 -18.39
CA LEU A 146 7.32 8.90 -17.97
C LEU A 146 6.84 10.14 -18.73
N GLY A 147 6.70 11.27 -18.04
CA GLY A 147 6.32 12.55 -18.63
C GLY A 147 4.99 12.57 -19.39
N ILE A 148 4.02 11.73 -18.99
CA ILE A 148 2.74 11.61 -19.67
C ILE A 148 1.93 12.90 -19.53
N GLN A 149 1.43 13.40 -20.65
CA GLN A 149 0.58 14.60 -20.70
C GLN A 149 -0.85 14.22 -20.25
N LYS A 150 -1.00 13.98 -18.95
CA LYS A 150 -2.25 13.44 -18.40
C LYS A 150 -3.42 14.43 -18.53
N LYS A 151 -4.56 13.88 -18.93
CA LYS A 151 -5.89 14.50 -18.93
C LYS A 151 -6.76 13.80 -17.87
N PRO A 152 -7.91 14.37 -17.47
CA PRO A 152 -8.80 13.73 -16.49
C PRO A 152 -9.26 12.32 -16.89
N GLU A 153 -9.36 12.05 -18.20
CA GLU A 153 -9.73 10.75 -18.76
C GLU A 153 -8.54 9.83 -19.06
N THR A 154 -7.30 10.25 -18.78
CA THR A 154 -6.11 9.43 -19.05
C THR A 154 -6.17 8.16 -18.20
N ASN A 155 -6.37 7.03 -18.86
CA ASN A 155 -6.55 5.72 -18.24
C ASN A 155 -5.36 4.80 -18.50
N LEU A 156 -4.90 4.10 -17.47
CA LEU A 156 -3.87 3.07 -17.59
C LEU A 156 -4.36 1.77 -16.97
N ASP A 157 -4.53 0.76 -17.81
CA ASP A 157 -4.99 -0.56 -17.42
C ASP A 157 -3.87 -1.60 -17.56
N LEU A 158 -3.30 -1.98 -16.41
CA LEU A 158 -2.26 -3.00 -16.28
C LEU A 158 -2.80 -4.29 -15.66
N ARG A 159 -4.13 -4.49 -15.65
CA ARG A 159 -4.73 -5.66 -15.02
C ARG A 159 -4.17 -6.94 -15.64
N ARG A 160 -3.70 -7.84 -14.79
CA ARG A 160 -3.06 -9.11 -15.17
C ARG A 160 -1.82 -8.97 -16.06
N ALA A 161 -1.31 -7.76 -16.27
CA ALA A 161 -0.07 -7.59 -17.00
C ALA A 161 1.10 -8.11 -16.16
N ARG A 162 2.10 -8.65 -16.84
CA ARG A 162 3.41 -8.98 -16.28
C ARG A 162 4.44 -8.07 -16.94
N VAL A 163 5.23 -7.39 -16.14
CA VAL A 163 6.37 -6.60 -16.61
C VAL A 163 7.60 -6.98 -15.80
N LYS A 164 8.80 -6.81 -16.33
CA LYS A 164 10.02 -6.97 -15.53
C LYS A 164 10.17 -5.81 -14.56
N THR A 165 10.23 -4.59 -15.09
CA THR A 165 10.36 -3.38 -14.28
C THR A 165 9.35 -2.34 -14.72
N LEU A 166 8.63 -1.76 -13.76
CA LEU A 166 7.85 -0.53 -14.00
C LEU A 166 8.71 0.68 -13.63
N ARG A 167 8.97 1.54 -14.63
CA ARG A 167 9.60 2.84 -14.46
C ARG A 167 8.57 3.93 -14.66
N ASP A 168 8.32 4.73 -13.64
CA ASP A 168 7.28 5.74 -13.66
C ASP A 168 7.67 7.02 -12.91
N ASP A 169 6.93 8.10 -13.12
CA ASP A 169 6.98 9.32 -12.32
C ASP A 169 5.58 9.69 -11.82
N GLU A 170 5.51 10.36 -10.67
CA GLU A 170 4.22 10.72 -10.04
C GLU A 170 3.40 11.69 -10.89
N GLY A 171 4.06 12.54 -11.66
CA GLY A 171 3.42 13.47 -12.59
C GLY A 171 2.58 12.72 -13.62
N SER A 172 3.06 11.57 -14.08
CA SER A 172 2.44 10.72 -15.09
C SER A 172 1.33 9.82 -14.58
N TRP A 173 1.15 9.67 -13.27
CA TRP A 173 0.10 8.79 -12.74
C TRP A 173 -1.31 9.29 -13.12
N PRO A 174 -2.20 8.37 -13.56
CA PRO A 174 -3.59 8.67 -13.85
C PRO A 174 -4.35 9.34 -12.70
N ALA A 175 -5.51 9.91 -13.02
CA ALA A 175 -6.43 10.44 -12.02
C ALA A 175 -7.02 9.33 -11.12
N ASP A 176 -7.60 9.73 -9.99
CA ASP A 176 -8.29 8.81 -9.08
C ASP A 176 -9.41 8.04 -9.79
N GLY A 177 -9.33 6.71 -9.79
CA GLY A 177 -10.25 5.82 -10.49
C GLY A 177 -9.77 5.32 -11.85
N GLU A 178 -8.75 5.96 -12.44
CA GLU A 178 -8.27 5.68 -13.81
C GLU A 178 -7.03 4.79 -13.88
N MET A 179 -6.53 4.34 -12.73
CA MET A 179 -5.46 3.35 -12.62
C MET A 179 -6.04 1.96 -12.34
N HIS A 180 -5.69 0.94 -13.13
CA HIS A 180 -6.17 -0.44 -12.91
C HIS A 180 -5.01 -1.42 -12.76
N LEU A 181 -4.87 -2.00 -11.58
CA LEU A 181 -3.70 -2.81 -11.19
C LEU A 181 -4.05 -4.23 -10.72
N ASP A 182 -5.32 -4.64 -10.83
CA ASP A 182 -5.74 -5.94 -10.34
C ASP A 182 -4.97 -7.09 -11.02
N ASN A 183 -4.30 -7.91 -10.21
CA ASN A 183 -3.43 -8.99 -10.68
C ASN A 183 -2.22 -8.53 -11.52
N PHE A 184 -1.84 -7.26 -11.46
CA PHE A 184 -0.59 -6.77 -12.03
C PHE A 184 0.62 -7.38 -11.30
N VAL A 185 1.63 -7.80 -12.06
CA VAL A 185 2.86 -8.41 -11.54
C VAL A 185 4.07 -7.70 -12.14
N TYR A 186 5.02 -7.39 -11.27
CA TYR A 186 6.30 -6.76 -11.60
C TYR A 186 7.40 -7.37 -10.75
N ASP A 187 8.62 -7.44 -11.29
CA ASP A 187 9.79 -7.85 -10.53
C ASP A 187 10.43 -6.66 -9.80
N ASP A 188 10.39 -5.46 -10.41
CA ASP A 188 10.94 -4.23 -9.83
C ASP A 188 10.06 -2.99 -10.07
N LEU A 189 10.17 -2.00 -9.18
CA LEU A 189 9.50 -0.70 -9.23
C LEU A 189 10.51 0.43 -9.03
N ILE A 190 10.71 1.24 -10.06
CA ILE A 190 11.64 2.37 -10.02
C ILE A 190 10.87 3.66 -10.25
N LEU A 191 10.80 4.48 -9.21
CA LEU A 191 10.20 5.82 -9.32
C LEU A 191 11.27 6.78 -9.81
N HIS A 192 10.93 7.65 -10.73
CA HIS A 192 11.81 8.67 -11.30
C HIS A 192 11.29 10.08 -10.97
N ASN A 193 12.18 11.07 -11.06
CA ASN A 193 11.77 12.47 -11.08
C ASN A 193 10.93 12.75 -12.34
N ASN A 194 10.03 13.74 -12.25
CA ASN A 194 9.33 14.23 -13.43
C ASN A 194 10.37 14.64 -14.49
N PRO A 195 10.29 14.12 -15.73
CA PRO A 195 11.26 14.43 -16.76
C PRO A 195 11.19 15.89 -17.17
N THR A 196 12.35 16.46 -17.51
CA THR A 196 12.44 17.79 -18.11
C THR A 196 11.94 17.76 -19.56
N GLN A 197 11.67 18.93 -20.15
CA GLN A 197 11.30 18.99 -21.57
C GLN A 197 12.41 18.44 -22.48
N GLU A 198 13.68 18.66 -22.11
CA GLU A 198 14.83 18.09 -22.83
C GLU A 198 14.83 16.56 -22.74
N ASP A 199 14.60 15.99 -21.55
CA ASP A 199 14.47 14.53 -21.36
C ASP A 199 13.41 13.94 -22.29
N VAL A 200 12.23 14.58 -22.32
CA VAL A 200 11.11 14.16 -23.18
C VAL A 200 11.48 14.26 -24.67
N ASP A 201 12.14 15.34 -25.09
CA ASP A 201 12.46 15.59 -26.49
C ASP A 201 13.46 14.57 -27.05
N VAL A 202 14.37 14.04 -26.22
CA VAL A 202 15.35 13.01 -26.63
C VAL A 202 15.00 11.59 -26.16
N GLY A 203 13.88 11.39 -25.46
CA GLY A 203 13.49 10.09 -24.91
C GLY A 203 14.40 9.59 -23.78
N ARG A 204 15.02 10.50 -23.01
CA ARG A 204 15.91 10.15 -21.90
C ARG A 204 15.11 9.85 -20.63
N VAL A 205 15.47 8.77 -19.95
CA VAL A 205 14.95 8.44 -18.62
C VAL A 205 15.56 9.39 -17.58
N SER A 206 14.70 10.04 -16.79
CA SER A 206 15.11 10.96 -15.73
C SER A 206 15.76 10.24 -14.54
N GLN A 207 16.29 10.99 -13.57
CA GLN A 207 16.95 10.40 -12.41
C GLN A 207 16.00 9.55 -11.55
N SER A 208 16.44 8.36 -11.13
CA SER A 208 15.70 7.51 -10.19
C SER A 208 15.69 8.09 -8.78
N LEU A 209 14.54 7.99 -8.10
CA LEU A 209 14.32 8.36 -6.72
C LEU A 209 14.51 7.16 -5.78
N PRO A 210 14.91 7.40 -4.52
CA PRO A 210 14.89 6.36 -3.49
C PRO A 210 13.49 5.78 -3.31
N LEU A 211 13.43 4.48 -3.03
CA LEU A 211 12.17 3.79 -2.79
C LEU A 211 11.47 4.34 -1.54
N ASP A 212 10.25 4.84 -1.72
CA ASP A 212 9.39 5.40 -0.67
C ASP A 212 8.07 4.62 -0.61
N ALA A 213 7.74 4.15 0.59
CA ALA A 213 6.55 3.33 0.81
C ALA A 213 5.26 4.12 0.65
N ASP A 214 5.23 5.36 1.13
CA ASP A 214 4.01 6.17 1.16
C ASP A 214 3.58 6.55 -0.25
N ARG A 215 4.56 6.88 -1.10
CA ARG A 215 4.35 7.16 -2.53
C ARG A 215 3.77 5.96 -3.26
N ARG A 216 4.34 4.76 -3.08
CA ARG A 216 3.83 3.52 -3.72
C ARG A 216 2.47 3.08 -3.17
N ILE A 217 2.18 3.35 -1.91
CA ILE A 217 0.84 3.14 -1.34
C ILE A 217 -0.17 4.13 -1.92
N ALA A 218 0.22 5.40 -2.10
CA ALA A 218 -0.62 6.41 -2.75
C ALA A 218 -0.96 6.00 -4.19
N TRP A 219 0.01 5.45 -4.93
CA TRP A 219 -0.19 4.88 -6.26
C TRP A 219 -1.27 3.77 -6.28
N LEU A 220 -1.24 2.82 -5.33
CA LEU A 220 -2.29 1.80 -5.22
C LEU A 220 -3.68 2.38 -4.91
N LYS A 221 -3.73 3.51 -4.20
CA LYS A 221 -4.96 4.23 -3.86
C LYS A 221 -5.56 4.98 -5.05
N LEU A 222 -4.86 5.12 -6.19
CA LEU A 222 -5.43 5.70 -7.41
C LEU A 222 -6.44 4.77 -8.13
N GLN A 223 -6.54 3.51 -7.72
CA GLN A 223 -7.53 2.59 -8.29
C GLN A 223 -8.96 3.01 -7.94
N SER A 224 -9.98 2.47 -8.61
CA SER A 224 -11.38 2.67 -8.19
C SER A 224 -11.64 2.11 -6.78
N VAL A 225 -12.64 2.66 -6.06
CA VAL A 225 -12.99 2.22 -4.69
C VAL A 225 -13.17 0.70 -4.59
N LYS A 226 -13.83 0.10 -5.59
CA LYS A 226 -14.05 -1.35 -5.68
C LYS A 226 -12.72 -2.11 -5.82
N ASN A 227 -11.81 -1.61 -6.65
CA ASN A 227 -10.54 -2.28 -6.95
C ASN A 227 -9.50 -2.09 -5.82
N ARG A 228 -9.56 -1.00 -5.04
CA ARG A 228 -8.68 -0.77 -3.87
C ARG A 228 -8.79 -1.86 -2.81
N LEU A 229 -9.92 -2.57 -2.75
CA LEU A 229 -10.18 -3.63 -1.79
C LEU A 229 -9.69 -5.00 -2.25
N SER A 230 -9.21 -5.11 -3.49
CA SER A 230 -8.60 -6.32 -4.02
C SER A 230 -7.28 -6.59 -3.28
N PRO A 231 -7.06 -7.79 -2.70
CA PRO A 231 -5.86 -8.06 -1.92
C PRO A 231 -4.56 -8.09 -2.73
N GLN A 232 -4.62 -8.57 -3.97
CA GLN A 232 -3.41 -8.92 -4.73
C GLN A 232 -2.44 -7.73 -4.93
N PRO A 233 -2.88 -6.52 -5.35
CA PRO A 233 -1.95 -5.40 -5.56
C PRO A 233 -1.18 -5.00 -4.29
N TRP A 234 -1.85 -5.05 -3.13
CA TRP A 234 -1.25 -4.76 -1.83
C TRP A 234 -0.26 -5.83 -1.39
N VAL A 235 -0.59 -7.10 -1.63
CA VAL A 235 0.31 -8.23 -1.33
C VAL A 235 1.53 -8.23 -2.26
N GLN A 236 1.36 -7.91 -3.54
CA GLN A 236 2.46 -7.76 -4.49
C GLN A 236 3.44 -6.67 -4.02
N LEU A 237 2.93 -5.49 -3.64
CA LEU A 237 3.76 -4.40 -3.12
C LEU A 237 4.47 -4.78 -1.81
N SER A 238 3.76 -5.46 -0.91
CA SER A 238 4.33 -5.95 0.35
C SER A 238 5.50 -6.91 0.09
N LYS A 239 5.32 -7.90 -0.81
CA LYS A 239 6.38 -8.83 -1.21
C LYS A 239 7.58 -8.14 -1.85
N PHE A 240 7.35 -7.11 -2.66
CA PHE A 240 8.41 -6.30 -3.24
C PHE A 240 9.22 -5.55 -2.16
N PHE A 241 8.57 -4.99 -1.13
CA PHE A 241 9.29 -4.42 0.00
C PHE A 241 10.08 -5.46 0.80
N GLU A 242 9.57 -6.69 0.92
CA GLU A 242 10.32 -7.77 1.57
C GLU A 242 11.55 -8.19 0.76
N SER A 243 11.45 -8.30 -0.57
CA SER A 243 12.59 -8.66 -1.44
C SER A 243 13.70 -7.61 -1.42
N THR A 244 13.35 -6.33 -1.19
CA THR A 244 14.30 -5.22 -0.99
C THR A 244 14.78 -5.06 0.46
N ASN A 245 14.49 -6.03 1.34
CA ASN A 245 14.84 -6.03 2.77
C ASN A 245 14.21 -4.88 3.58
N ASN A 246 13.13 -4.25 3.09
CA ASN A 246 12.38 -3.21 3.79
C ASN A 246 11.13 -3.77 4.47
N LYS A 247 11.33 -4.58 5.52
CA LYS A 247 10.23 -5.24 6.26
C LYS A 247 9.23 -4.28 6.89
N THR A 248 9.67 -3.07 7.26
CA THR A 248 8.80 -2.05 7.84
C THR A 248 7.80 -1.54 6.79
N ALA A 249 8.28 -1.23 5.58
CA ALA A 249 7.41 -0.82 4.47
C ALA A 249 6.45 -1.94 4.03
N ALA A 250 6.93 -3.20 4.01
CA ALA A 250 6.10 -4.36 3.68
C ALA A 250 4.88 -4.48 4.61
N LYS A 251 5.11 -4.33 5.92
CA LYS A 251 4.04 -4.34 6.93
C LYS A 251 3.15 -3.10 6.83
N HIS A 252 3.74 -1.94 6.52
CA HIS A 252 3.00 -0.69 6.37
C HIS A 252 1.97 -0.77 5.22
N ALA A 253 2.35 -1.35 4.08
CA ALA A 253 1.44 -1.59 2.97
C ALA A 253 0.23 -2.46 3.37
N LEU A 254 0.46 -3.56 4.10
CA LEU A 254 -0.63 -4.43 4.58
C LEU A 254 -1.49 -3.76 5.67
N TYR A 255 -0.90 -2.92 6.52
CA TYR A 255 -1.63 -2.12 7.49
C TYR A 255 -2.62 -1.15 6.80
N GLU A 256 -2.16 -0.44 5.77
CA GLU A 256 -3.00 0.48 4.99
C GLU A 256 -4.14 -0.26 4.29
N PHE A 257 -3.85 -1.42 3.69
CA PHE A 257 -4.89 -2.30 3.11
C PHE A 257 -5.95 -2.71 4.13
N ARG A 258 -5.55 -3.22 5.30
CA ARG A 258 -6.49 -3.63 6.36
C ARG A 258 -7.28 -2.45 6.91
N SER A 259 -6.66 -1.27 6.98
CA SER A 259 -7.33 -0.04 7.38
C SER A 259 -8.42 0.38 6.39
N LEU A 260 -8.18 0.20 5.08
CA LEU A 260 -9.20 0.40 4.04
C LEU A 260 -10.34 -0.62 4.17
N GLN A 261 -10.05 -1.91 4.34
CA GLN A 261 -11.10 -2.92 4.57
C GLN A 261 -11.93 -2.65 5.82
N ALA A 262 -11.29 -2.14 6.87
CA ALA A 262 -11.95 -1.79 8.12
C ALA A 262 -12.92 -0.60 7.96
N SER A 263 -12.64 0.30 7.02
CA SER A 263 -13.46 1.50 6.79
C SER A 263 -14.90 1.19 6.37
N GLU A 264 -15.13 0.02 5.75
CA GLU A 264 -16.47 -0.45 5.34
C GLU A 264 -17.28 -1.07 6.47
N LYS A 265 -16.67 -1.31 7.65
CA LYS A 265 -17.34 -1.97 8.77
C LYS A 265 -17.91 -0.96 9.77
N TRP A 266 -18.89 -1.44 10.54
CA TRP A 266 -19.46 -0.71 11.67
C TRP A 266 -18.36 -0.26 12.66
N TRP A 267 -18.55 0.92 13.26
CA TRP A 267 -17.48 1.70 13.90
C TRP A 267 -16.70 0.94 15.01
N LEU A 268 -17.33 0.08 15.81
CA LEU A 268 -16.61 -0.74 16.80
C LEU A 268 -15.71 -1.78 16.11
N LYS A 269 -16.20 -2.45 15.06
CA LYS A 269 -15.39 -3.41 14.28
C LYS A 269 -14.26 -2.70 13.56
N ARG A 270 -14.50 -1.51 13.01
CA ARG A 270 -13.48 -0.66 12.40
C ARG A 270 -12.36 -0.35 13.40
N ARG A 271 -12.69 0.19 14.58
CA ARG A 271 -11.71 0.51 15.62
C ARG A 271 -10.91 -0.71 16.07
N ALA A 272 -11.57 -1.86 16.27
CA ALA A 272 -10.91 -3.09 16.68
C ALA A 272 -9.93 -3.59 15.61
N MET A 273 -10.33 -3.63 14.34
CA MET A 273 -9.47 -4.10 13.25
C MET A 273 -8.30 -3.14 12.97
N THR A 274 -8.53 -1.82 12.98
CA THR A 274 -7.45 -0.84 12.82
C THR A 274 -6.46 -0.94 13.97
N ALA A 275 -6.92 -1.09 15.23
CA ALA A 275 -6.05 -1.28 16.38
C ALA A 275 -5.23 -2.58 16.27
N PHE A 276 -5.84 -3.67 15.78
CA PHE A 276 -5.15 -4.92 15.54
C PHE A 276 -4.08 -4.80 14.44
N ALA A 277 -4.43 -4.21 13.29
CA ALA A 277 -3.49 -3.99 12.20
C ALA A 277 -2.31 -3.08 12.62
N TRP A 278 -2.59 -2.03 13.39
CA TRP A 278 -1.58 -1.12 13.93
C TRP A 278 -0.60 -1.82 14.86
N LEU A 279 -1.08 -2.81 15.61
CA LEU A 279 -0.27 -3.64 16.48
C LEU A 279 0.54 -4.68 15.70
N GLU A 280 -0.03 -5.27 14.65
CA GLU A 280 0.65 -6.23 13.79
C GLU A 280 1.82 -5.60 13.01
N GLU A 281 1.64 -4.34 12.58
CA GLU A 281 2.67 -3.56 11.91
C GLU A 281 3.92 -3.40 12.80
N ALA A 282 3.73 -3.05 14.08
CA ALA A 282 4.81 -2.92 15.04
C ALA A 282 4.34 -3.23 16.48
N PRO A 283 4.49 -4.49 16.94
CA PRO A 283 3.97 -4.91 18.24
C PRO A 283 4.61 -4.18 19.43
N THR A 284 5.85 -3.70 19.28
CA THR A 284 6.57 -2.92 20.31
C THR A 284 5.87 -1.62 20.69
N ARG A 285 4.97 -1.10 19.83
CA ARG A 285 4.15 0.07 20.16
C ARG A 285 3.27 -0.15 21.39
N ILE A 286 2.99 -1.39 21.79
CA ILE A 286 2.22 -1.71 23.01
C ILE A 286 2.88 -1.16 24.28
N VAL A 287 4.20 -0.97 24.28
CA VAL A 287 4.96 -0.38 25.41
C VAL A 287 4.43 1.01 25.79
N ARG A 288 3.89 1.76 24.81
CA ARG A 288 3.27 3.07 25.04
C ARG A 288 2.04 3.02 25.95
N PHE A 289 1.41 1.85 26.10
CA PHE A 289 0.27 1.64 27.00
C PHE A 289 0.67 0.99 28.32
N ILE A 290 1.78 0.24 28.36
CA ILE A 290 2.29 -0.39 29.58
C ILE A 290 2.65 0.68 30.61
N ILE A 291 3.43 1.69 30.21
CA ILE A 291 3.91 2.74 31.14
C ILE A 291 2.74 3.52 31.77
N PRO A 292 1.78 4.08 31.01
CA PRO A 292 0.62 4.74 31.59
C PRO A 292 -0.21 3.83 32.50
N THR A 293 -0.45 2.57 32.12
CA THR A 293 -1.21 1.62 32.95
C THR A 293 -0.52 1.36 34.29
N LEU A 294 0.81 1.18 34.28
CA LEU A 294 1.60 1.02 35.50
C LEU A 294 1.61 2.29 36.35
N LEU A 295 1.72 3.48 35.72
CA LEU A 295 1.66 4.76 36.43
C LEU A 295 0.29 5.01 37.07
N ILE A 296 -0.80 4.76 36.32
CA ILE A 296 -2.17 4.91 36.83
C ILE A 296 -2.43 3.94 37.97
N GLY A 297 -2.05 2.66 37.81
CA GLY A 297 -2.15 1.67 38.89
C GLY A 297 -1.35 2.09 40.13
N TRP A 298 -0.11 2.54 39.93
CA TRP A 298 0.73 3.04 41.02
C TRP A 298 0.08 4.22 41.76
N LEU A 299 -0.49 5.19 41.05
CA LEU A 299 -1.17 6.33 41.65
C LEU A 299 -2.43 5.92 42.42
N ILE A 300 -3.27 5.05 41.84
CA ILE A 300 -4.48 4.52 42.48
C ILE A 300 -4.12 3.82 43.79
N PHE A 301 -3.17 2.89 43.76
CA PHE A 301 -2.79 2.13 44.94
C PHE A 301 -2.00 2.95 45.95
N THR A 302 -1.28 3.99 45.51
CA THR A 302 -0.67 4.95 46.45
C THR A 302 -1.74 5.70 47.22
N GLY A 303 -2.79 6.20 46.55
CA GLY A 303 -3.94 6.83 47.23
C GLY A 303 -4.70 5.87 48.16
N ALA A 304 -4.69 4.57 47.86
CA ALA A 304 -5.30 3.52 48.68
C ALA A 304 -4.44 3.06 49.87
N SER A 305 -3.17 3.50 49.94
CA SER A 305 -2.20 3.01 50.91
C SER A 305 -2.64 3.27 52.37
N PRO A 306 -2.12 2.50 53.34
CA PRO A 306 -2.40 2.70 54.76
C PRO A 306 -2.15 4.12 55.26
N ASP A 307 -1.16 4.80 54.67
CA ASP A 307 -0.71 6.14 55.08
C ASP A 307 -1.61 7.27 54.53
N LEU A 308 -2.43 6.99 53.50
CA LEU A 308 -3.28 7.97 52.82
C LEU A 308 -4.76 7.76 53.13
N SER A 309 -5.46 6.87 52.44
CA SER A 309 -6.88 6.60 52.70
C SER A 309 -7.08 5.55 53.80
N GLY A 310 -6.13 4.62 53.95
CA GLY A 310 -6.32 3.42 54.77
C GLY A 310 -7.26 2.40 54.14
N ALA A 311 -7.40 2.39 52.81
CA ALA A 311 -8.30 1.46 52.10
C ALA A 311 -7.69 0.07 51.86
N MET A 312 -6.36 -0.07 52.01
CA MET A 312 -5.66 -1.34 51.95
C MET A 312 -5.41 -1.89 53.35
N ILE A 313 -5.80 -3.15 53.58
CA ILE A 313 -5.61 -3.87 54.83
C ILE A 313 -4.72 -5.11 54.62
N THR A 314 -4.18 -5.61 55.71
CA THR A 314 -3.41 -6.86 55.71
C THR A 314 -4.32 -8.06 55.52
N THR A 315 -3.85 -9.07 54.78
CA THR A 315 -4.57 -10.34 54.60
C THR A 315 -4.47 -11.23 55.84
N ALA A 316 -3.34 -11.18 56.54
CA ALA A 316 -3.15 -11.84 57.83
C ALA A 316 -4.07 -11.24 58.89
N ARG A 317 -4.62 -12.11 59.74
CA ARG A 317 -5.54 -11.75 60.82
C ARG A 317 -4.92 -12.03 62.19
N ASP A 318 -5.28 -11.22 63.18
CA ASP A 318 -4.94 -11.49 64.58
C ASP A 318 -5.85 -12.56 65.19
N LYS A 319 -5.71 -12.82 66.49
CA LYS A 319 -6.48 -13.83 67.23
C LYS A 319 -7.98 -13.55 67.25
N ASP A 320 -8.36 -12.29 67.03
CA ASP A 320 -9.75 -11.82 67.07
C ASP A 320 -10.33 -11.68 65.65
N GLY A 321 -9.59 -12.10 64.62
CA GLY A 321 -10.00 -12.05 63.22
C GLY A 321 -9.86 -10.68 62.57
N GLN A 322 -9.24 -9.71 63.24
CA GLN A 322 -9.04 -8.35 62.73
C GLN A 322 -7.75 -8.24 61.90
N PRO A 323 -7.65 -7.29 60.96
CA PRO A 323 -6.38 -7.03 60.26
C PRO A 323 -5.27 -6.69 61.26
N LEU A 324 -4.04 -7.15 60.98
CA LEU A 324 -2.89 -6.89 61.85
C LEU A 324 -2.69 -5.38 62.08
N ALA A 325 -2.55 -5.00 63.35
CA ALA A 325 -2.25 -3.63 63.79
C ALA A 325 -1.05 -3.59 64.76
N GLY A 326 -0.57 -2.38 65.08
CA GLY A 326 0.45 -2.16 66.11
C GLY A 326 1.78 -2.91 65.88
N THR A 327 2.26 -3.60 66.92
CA THR A 327 3.55 -4.32 66.89
C THR A 327 3.57 -5.50 65.93
N ALA A 328 2.43 -6.13 65.66
CA ALA A 328 2.30 -7.21 64.69
C ALA A 328 2.44 -6.68 63.24
N LEU A 329 1.86 -5.51 62.97
CA LEU A 329 2.02 -4.82 61.68
C LEU A 329 3.48 -4.38 61.43
N ALA A 330 4.22 -4.00 62.48
CA ALA A 330 5.62 -3.59 62.36
C ALA A 330 6.55 -4.69 61.84
N ARG A 331 6.17 -5.97 62.04
CA ARG A 331 6.90 -7.14 61.51
C ARG A 331 6.36 -7.60 60.15
N TYR A 332 5.27 -6.99 59.67
CA TYR A 332 4.64 -7.32 58.41
C TYR A 332 5.24 -6.48 57.26
N PRO A 333 5.43 -7.04 56.06
CA PRO A 333 5.95 -6.29 54.92
C PRO A 333 5.11 -5.06 54.61
N ARG A 334 5.77 -3.91 54.58
CA ARG A 334 5.12 -2.62 54.28
C ARG A 334 4.47 -2.65 52.91
N PHE A 335 3.31 -2.00 52.79
CA PHE A 335 2.65 -1.87 51.51
C PHE A 335 3.52 -1.03 50.55
N GLN A 336 3.85 -1.60 49.40
CA GLN A 336 4.61 -0.93 48.36
C GLN A 336 3.75 -0.83 47.10
N PRO A 337 3.10 0.33 46.85
CA PRO A 337 2.11 0.46 45.78
C PRO A 337 2.64 0.13 44.38
N LEU A 338 3.91 0.48 44.11
CA LEU A 338 4.55 0.18 42.83
C LEU A 338 4.76 -1.32 42.63
N ILE A 339 5.28 -2.01 43.64
CA ILE A 339 5.46 -3.47 43.61
C ILE A 339 4.12 -4.17 43.48
N TYR A 340 3.13 -3.75 44.29
CA TYR A 340 1.77 -4.30 44.20
C TYR A 340 1.19 -4.14 42.79
N THR A 341 1.38 -2.97 42.15
CA THR A 341 0.92 -2.75 40.76
C THR A 341 1.65 -3.65 39.78
N LEU A 342 2.98 -3.78 39.91
CA LEU A 342 3.83 -4.58 39.03
C LEU A 342 3.46 -6.08 39.10
N GLU A 343 3.29 -6.62 40.31
CA GLU A 343 2.90 -8.03 40.51
C GLU A 343 1.53 -8.36 39.92
N ASN A 344 0.58 -7.42 40.03
CA ASN A 344 -0.73 -7.61 39.44
C ASN A 344 -0.68 -7.45 37.91
N ALA A 345 0.19 -6.60 37.36
CA ALA A 345 0.30 -6.36 35.92
C ALA A 345 1.15 -7.41 35.18
N VAL A 346 2.20 -7.95 35.78
CA VAL A 346 3.14 -8.84 35.09
C VAL A 346 2.83 -10.29 35.48
N PRO A 347 2.35 -11.13 34.53
CA PRO A 347 2.14 -12.55 34.81
C PRO A 347 3.43 -13.19 35.31
N LEU A 348 3.31 -14.10 36.28
CA LEU A 348 4.42 -14.90 36.82
C LEU A 348 5.45 -14.13 37.68
N VAL A 349 5.27 -12.82 37.92
CA VAL A 349 6.08 -12.07 38.89
C VAL A 349 5.40 -12.09 40.26
N LYS A 350 6.06 -12.71 41.24
CA LYS A 350 5.60 -12.83 42.63
C LYS A 350 6.71 -12.38 43.58
N LEU A 351 6.60 -11.15 44.09
CA LEU A 351 7.45 -10.55 45.13
C LEU A 351 6.78 -10.62 46.52
N GLY A 352 5.53 -11.08 46.58
CA GLY A 352 4.74 -11.40 47.75
C GLY A 352 4.05 -10.21 48.42
N ILE A 353 3.80 -9.08 47.73
CA ILE A 353 3.03 -7.95 48.30
C ILE A 353 1.52 -8.13 48.03
N ASP A 354 1.15 -8.64 46.86
CA ASP A 354 -0.24 -8.90 46.44
C ASP A 354 -0.98 -9.93 47.30
N ASP A 355 -0.27 -10.92 47.82
CA ASP A 355 -0.81 -11.93 48.74
C ASP A 355 -0.94 -11.40 50.18
N LYS A 356 -0.26 -10.28 50.48
CA LYS A 356 -0.16 -9.72 51.83
C LYS A 356 -1.12 -8.57 52.09
N TRP A 357 -1.59 -7.90 51.05
CA TRP A 357 -2.43 -6.71 51.14
C TRP A 357 -3.65 -6.83 50.22
N THR A 358 -4.81 -6.41 50.70
CA THR A 358 -6.07 -6.44 49.93
C THR A 358 -6.91 -5.20 50.19
N PRO A 359 -7.74 -4.74 49.23
CA PRO A 359 -8.75 -3.73 49.50
C PRO A 359 -9.68 -4.19 50.63
N ASP A 360 -9.98 -3.28 51.55
CA ASP A 360 -10.85 -3.52 52.71
C ASP A 360 -12.34 -3.48 52.30
N PRO A 361 -13.10 -4.59 52.44
CA PRO A 361 -14.52 -4.63 52.12
C PRO A 361 -15.37 -3.67 52.96
N SER A 362 -14.90 -3.30 54.15
CA SER A 362 -15.60 -2.40 55.08
C SER A 362 -15.23 -0.92 54.88
N HIS A 363 -14.27 -0.62 54.01
CA HIS A 363 -13.83 0.75 53.76
C HIS A 363 -14.86 1.55 52.97
N VAL A 364 -15.43 2.57 53.62
CA VAL A 364 -16.25 3.59 52.96
C VAL A 364 -15.32 4.67 52.42
N GLY A 365 -15.53 5.04 51.16
CA GLY A 365 -14.63 5.95 50.44
C GLY A 365 -14.47 7.30 51.15
N LYS A 366 -13.22 7.73 51.34
CA LYS A 366 -12.86 8.97 52.04
C LYS A 366 -12.43 10.05 51.06
N SER A 367 -12.79 11.31 51.33
CA SER A 367 -12.28 12.46 50.56
C SER A 367 -10.76 12.57 50.72
N TRP A 368 -10.02 12.56 49.60
CA TRP A 368 -8.57 12.73 49.59
C TRP A 368 -8.16 14.17 49.97
N PHE A 369 -9.04 15.13 49.70
CA PHE A 369 -8.80 16.56 49.90
C PHE A 369 -9.92 17.16 50.76
N PRO A 370 -9.98 16.84 52.05
CA PRO A 370 -11.10 17.24 52.93
C PRO A 370 -11.28 18.76 53.03
N LYS A 371 -10.23 19.55 52.75
CA LYS A 371 -10.28 21.03 52.71
C LYS A 371 -11.05 21.58 51.49
N TYR A 372 -11.16 20.79 50.41
CA TYR A 372 -11.79 21.20 49.16
C TYR A 372 -13.03 20.35 48.92
N THR A 373 -14.16 20.78 49.46
CA THR A 373 -15.43 20.01 49.45
C THR A 373 -15.95 19.70 48.05
N TRP A 374 -15.63 20.53 47.05
CA TRP A 374 -15.95 20.27 45.64
C TRP A 374 -15.20 19.05 45.06
N LEU A 375 -14.14 18.56 45.73
CA LEU A 375 -13.39 17.36 45.37
C LEU A 375 -13.85 16.10 46.12
N ASN A 376 -14.89 16.18 46.96
CA ASN A 376 -15.34 15.03 47.76
C ASN A 376 -15.79 13.83 46.90
N TRP A 377 -16.24 14.06 45.66
CA TRP A 377 -16.59 13.00 44.72
C TRP A 377 -15.40 12.09 44.37
N LEU A 378 -14.16 12.59 44.50
CA LEU A 378 -12.94 11.78 44.32
C LEU A 378 -12.82 10.67 45.37
N GLY A 379 -13.56 10.74 46.48
CA GLY A 379 -13.58 9.66 47.48
C GLY A 379 -14.10 8.33 46.92
N TRP A 380 -14.77 8.30 45.77
CA TRP A 380 -15.11 7.04 45.13
C TRP A 380 -13.88 6.23 44.66
N PHE A 381 -12.76 6.91 44.34
CA PHE A 381 -11.51 6.29 43.86
C PHE A 381 -10.74 5.48 44.92
N ASN A 382 -11.15 5.51 46.20
CA ASN A 382 -10.62 4.60 47.23
C ASN A 382 -11.68 3.65 47.80
N SER A 383 -12.84 3.55 47.17
CA SER A 383 -13.86 2.57 47.55
C SER A 383 -13.41 1.13 47.25
N TYR A 384 -13.90 0.17 48.04
CA TYR A 384 -13.62 -1.26 47.83
C TYR A 384 -13.92 -1.71 46.40
N SER A 385 -15.09 -1.35 45.87
CA SER A 385 -15.52 -1.73 44.51
C SER A 385 -14.59 -1.16 43.44
N PHE A 386 -14.18 0.10 43.56
CA PHE A 386 -13.27 0.73 42.60
C PHE A 386 -11.87 0.10 42.64
N LEU A 387 -11.31 -0.12 43.83
CA LEU A 387 -9.97 -0.69 44.00
C LEU A 387 -9.91 -2.14 43.50
N THR A 388 -10.96 -2.92 43.78
CA THR A 388 -11.10 -4.30 43.29
C THR A 388 -11.22 -4.32 41.76
N ALA A 389 -12.05 -3.47 41.17
CA ALA A 389 -12.19 -3.36 39.72
C ALA A 389 -10.89 -2.90 39.06
N SER A 390 -10.19 -1.93 39.66
CA SER A 390 -8.91 -1.42 39.17
C SER A 390 -7.82 -2.49 39.23
N ARG A 391 -7.78 -3.28 40.30
CA ARG A 391 -6.88 -4.44 40.41
C ARG A 391 -7.12 -5.44 39.28
N TRP A 392 -8.36 -5.86 39.06
CA TRP A 392 -8.71 -6.76 37.95
C TRP A 392 -8.39 -6.18 36.58
N LEU A 393 -8.64 -4.89 36.38
CA LEU A 393 -8.31 -4.21 35.12
C LEU A 393 -6.80 -4.23 34.85
N VAL A 394 -5.97 -3.92 35.86
CA VAL A 394 -4.51 -3.97 35.76
C VAL A 394 -4.03 -5.39 35.43
N ILE A 395 -4.61 -6.42 36.05
CA ILE A 395 -4.31 -7.83 35.75
C ILE A 395 -4.63 -8.16 34.30
N LEU A 396 -5.86 -7.87 33.85
CA LEU A 396 -6.31 -8.21 32.50
C LEU A 396 -5.50 -7.48 31.42
N LEU A 397 -5.25 -6.18 31.61
CA LEU A 397 -4.41 -5.39 30.69
C LEU A 397 -2.97 -5.92 30.68
N GLY A 398 -2.42 -6.21 31.84
CA GLY A 398 -1.09 -6.76 32.01
C GLY A 398 -0.89 -8.09 31.29
N TRP A 399 -1.84 -9.02 31.44
CA TRP A 399 -1.84 -10.30 30.73
C TRP A 399 -1.96 -10.13 29.22
N PHE A 400 -2.82 -9.21 28.77
CA PHE A 400 -2.93 -8.86 27.35
C PHE A 400 -1.60 -8.32 26.80
N TYR A 401 -0.96 -7.37 27.49
CA TYR A 401 0.33 -6.81 27.07
C TYR A 401 1.43 -7.88 27.01
N ALA A 402 1.49 -8.78 28.00
CA ALA A 402 2.46 -9.87 28.03
C ALA A 402 2.25 -10.85 26.87
N ALA A 403 0.99 -11.19 26.55
CA ALA A 403 0.67 -12.05 25.41
C ALA A 403 1.09 -11.41 24.07
N VAL A 404 0.81 -10.12 23.89
CA VAL A 404 1.21 -9.36 22.69
C VAL A 404 2.73 -9.29 22.55
N LEU A 405 3.46 -8.96 23.61
CA LEU A 405 4.93 -8.89 23.59
C LEU A 405 5.56 -10.27 23.37
N SER A 406 5.01 -11.32 23.99
CA SER A 406 5.47 -12.69 23.77
C SER A 406 5.27 -13.11 22.31
N ALA A 407 4.12 -12.81 21.71
CA ALA A 407 3.87 -13.06 20.29
C ALA A 407 4.84 -12.27 19.38
N ALA A 408 5.18 -11.04 19.76
CA ALA A 408 6.16 -10.21 19.06
C ALA A 408 7.58 -10.79 19.12
N LEU A 409 8.02 -11.21 20.30
CA LEU A 409 9.37 -11.75 20.56
C LEU A 409 9.57 -13.14 19.94
N THR A 410 8.53 -13.98 19.94
CA THR A 410 8.60 -15.35 19.42
C THR A 410 8.48 -15.45 17.90
N SER A 411 8.47 -14.32 17.17
CA SER A 411 8.32 -14.26 15.71
C SER A 411 7.06 -14.95 15.16
N ARG A 412 6.03 -15.16 15.99
CA ARG A 412 4.73 -15.71 15.55
C ARG A 412 3.92 -14.74 14.67
N PHE A 413 4.42 -13.53 14.49
CA PHE A 413 4.06 -12.63 13.39
C PHE A 413 5.10 -12.76 12.26
N LYS A 414 5.29 -13.96 11.72
CA LYS A 414 5.76 -14.10 10.34
C LYS A 414 4.53 -13.90 9.44
N PRO A 415 4.69 -13.19 8.31
CA PRO A 415 3.59 -12.87 7.39
C PRO A 415 2.84 -14.12 6.92
#